data_AF-K7MWV4-F1
#
_entry.id   AF-K7MWV4-F1
#
_cell.length_a   1.000
_cell.length_b   1.000
_cell.length_c   1.000
_cell.angle_alpha   90.00
_cell.angle_beta   90.00
_cell.angle_gamma   90.00
#
_symmetry.space_group_name_H-M   'P 1'
#
loop_
_entity.id
_entity.type
_entity.pdbx_description
1 polymer ?
#
loop_
_entity_poly.entity_id
_entity_poly.type
_entity_poly.pdbx_seq_one_letter_code
_entity_poly.pdbx_strand_id
1 'polypeptide(L)'
;MIFVIINNPEHGPNHAAVPACAIGSHSIGDADVMVNGGTGSNIDALSIAGFRRSRSLTIKYNSSPQEASRPFDSGRDGFVIGEGSRVLVLEEFEHAKNRGAKIYAEVRGYGMPGDAYHITQPPSDGRGAILAMTRALRQQFFQGAIGHLLGAAGAVEAIFAVLAIRHGIAPLTLNLTKPNPMFGDGFMPLSALEEMPIRVAMSQSVLNFNATIFYASNMSDFIFCRGK
;
A
#
# COMPACT_ATOMS: atom_id res chain seq x y z
N MET A 1 -9.29 -10.40 16.09
CA MET A 1 -10.33 -9.48 15.55
C MET A 1 -10.30 -8.23 16.41
N ILE A 2 -9.87 -7.07 15.86
CA ILE A 2 -9.88 -5.79 16.57
C ILE A 2 -10.94 -4.94 15.90
N PHE A 3 -12.07 -4.72 16.58
CA PHE A 3 -13.04 -3.71 16.18
C PHE A 3 -12.58 -2.36 16.73
N VAL A 4 -12.15 -1.45 15.85
CA VAL A 4 -11.91 -0.05 16.26
C VAL A 4 -13.19 0.73 16.05
N ILE A 5 -14.13 0.56 16.99
CA ILE A 5 -15.21 1.53 17.17
C ILE A 5 -14.62 2.63 18.05
N ILE A 6 -14.29 3.79 17.45
CA ILE A 6 -13.99 4.98 18.25
C ILE A 6 -15.27 5.31 18.99
N ASN A 7 -15.22 5.38 20.32
CA ASN A 7 -16.39 5.54 21.16
C ASN A 7 -16.87 7.01 21.23
N ASN A 8 -16.95 7.67 20.06
CA ASN A 8 -17.52 9.01 19.91
C ASN A 8 -19.02 8.86 19.56
N PRO A 9 -19.94 9.65 20.15
CA PRO A 9 -21.39 9.53 19.91
C PRO A 9 -21.88 9.89 18.49
N GLU A 10 -20.99 10.35 17.62
CA GLU A 10 -21.36 10.95 16.34
C GLU A 10 -21.34 9.92 15.21
N HIS A 11 -22.37 9.97 14.36
CA HIS A 11 -22.80 8.86 13.49
C HIS A 11 -21.95 8.74 12.20
N GLY A 12 -20.62 8.76 12.35
CA GLY A 12 -19.67 8.70 11.24
C GLY A 12 -19.71 7.36 10.47
N PRO A 13 -19.24 7.34 9.20
CA PRO A 13 -19.27 6.14 8.37
C PRO A 13 -18.49 4.96 8.97
N ASN A 14 -19.15 3.81 9.13
CA ASN A 14 -18.53 2.56 9.59
C ASN A 14 -18.71 1.47 8.52
N HIS A 15 -17.61 1.03 7.89
CA HIS A 15 -17.64 0.13 6.74
C HIS A 15 -16.50 -0.89 6.77
N ALA A 16 -16.78 -2.08 6.22
CA ALA A 16 -15.83 -3.16 6.02
C ALA A 16 -15.60 -3.44 4.53
N ALA A 17 -14.36 -3.62 4.08
CA ALA A 17 -14.03 -3.97 2.70
C ALA A 17 -13.06 -5.15 2.61
N VAL A 18 -13.22 -5.97 1.56
CA VAL A 18 -12.52 -7.26 1.41
C VAL A 18 -11.94 -7.53 -0.02
N PRO A 19 -11.30 -6.57 -0.74
CA PRO A 19 -10.66 -6.80 -2.05
C PRO A 19 -9.27 -7.50 -2.00
N ALA A 20 -9.20 -8.74 -1.51
CA ALA A 20 -8.01 -9.62 -1.50
C ALA A 20 -6.70 -9.03 -0.91
N CYS A 21 -5.70 -8.66 -1.71
CA CYS A 21 -4.47 -8.03 -1.21
C CYS A 21 -4.54 -6.49 -1.22
N ALA A 22 -5.36 -5.92 -2.10
CA ALA A 22 -5.66 -4.48 -2.15
C ALA A 22 -6.63 -4.03 -1.05
N ILE A 23 -7.01 -4.97 -0.18
CA ILE A 23 -7.66 -4.82 1.13
C ILE A 23 -7.15 -3.48 1.76
N GLY A 24 -5.84 -3.26 1.85
CA GLY A 24 -5.24 -2.13 2.58
C GLY A 24 -5.17 -0.73 1.96
N SER A 25 -5.89 -0.41 0.88
CA SER A 25 -5.43 0.71 0.00
C SER A 25 -6.50 1.66 -0.54
N HIS A 26 -7.71 1.56 -0.03
CA HIS A 26 -8.90 2.19 -0.59
C HIS A 26 -9.28 3.61 -0.01
N SER A 27 -10.01 3.78 1.12
CA SER A 27 -10.85 4.99 1.45
C SER A 27 -10.37 6.17 2.29
N ILE A 28 -11.16 7.24 2.12
CA ILE A 28 -11.50 8.36 3.00
C ILE A 28 -12.99 8.72 2.73
N GLY A 29 -13.84 8.73 3.75
CA GLY A 29 -15.26 9.14 3.65
C GLY A 29 -15.50 10.60 4.07
N ASP A 30 -16.76 11.05 4.01
CA ASP A 30 -17.17 12.43 4.37
C ASP A 30 -17.20 12.65 5.90
N ALA A 31 -16.04 12.58 6.54
CA ALA A 31 -15.86 12.82 7.97
C ALA A 31 -14.56 13.62 8.22
N ASP A 32 -14.61 14.58 9.14
CA ASP A 32 -13.44 15.40 9.50
C ASP A 32 -12.29 14.56 10.06
N VAL A 33 -12.62 13.44 10.73
CA VAL A 33 -11.66 12.45 11.24
C VAL A 33 -12.12 11.04 10.86
N MET A 34 -11.23 10.24 10.28
CA MET A 34 -11.45 8.83 9.97
C MET A 34 -10.34 7.96 10.54
N VAL A 35 -10.71 6.94 11.32
CA VAL A 35 -9.81 5.81 11.62
C VAL A 35 -9.95 4.75 10.55
N ASN A 36 -8.80 4.26 10.11
CA ASN A 36 -8.62 3.61 8.84
C ASN A 36 -7.49 2.59 8.98
N GLY A 37 -7.44 1.49 8.23
CA GLY A 37 -6.29 0.61 8.36
C GLY A 37 -6.43 -0.75 7.73
N GLY A 38 -6.16 -1.79 8.52
CA GLY A 38 -6.19 -3.14 8.01
C GLY A 38 -5.66 -4.19 8.95
N THR A 39 -6.18 -5.41 8.81
CA THR A 39 -5.80 -6.56 9.62
C THR A 39 -5.78 -7.84 8.78
N GLY A 40 -4.83 -8.73 9.08
CA GLY A 40 -4.67 -10.04 8.47
C GLY A 40 -4.17 -11.00 9.54
N SER A 41 -4.80 -12.17 9.64
CA SER A 41 -4.57 -13.18 10.68
C SER A 41 -4.75 -14.57 10.08
N ASN A 42 -4.09 -14.77 8.93
CA ASN A 42 -4.30 -15.88 7.99
C ASN A 42 -3.14 -16.90 8.02
N ILE A 43 -2.40 -16.97 9.13
CA ILE A 43 -1.42 -18.03 9.40
C ILE A 43 -2.14 -19.19 10.10
N ASP A 44 -3.04 -19.83 9.36
CA ASP A 44 -3.77 -21.02 9.78
C ASP A 44 -3.56 -22.19 8.80
N ALA A 45 -3.86 -23.41 9.24
CA ALA A 45 -3.60 -24.61 8.46
C ALA A 45 -4.36 -24.65 7.12
N LEU A 46 -5.57 -24.09 7.06
CA LEU A 46 -6.39 -24.05 5.85
C LEU A 46 -5.85 -23.02 4.86
N SER A 47 -5.50 -21.82 5.33
CA SER A 47 -4.87 -20.77 4.51
C SER A 47 -3.52 -21.24 3.93
N ILE A 48 -2.66 -21.84 4.76
CA ILE A 48 -1.37 -22.39 4.31
C ILE A 48 -1.59 -23.51 3.28
N ALA A 49 -2.52 -24.44 3.53
CA ALA A 49 -2.85 -25.49 2.57
C ALA A 49 -3.39 -24.93 1.24
N GLY A 50 -4.26 -23.92 1.29
CA GLY A 50 -4.85 -23.26 0.12
C GLY A 50 -3.80 -22.54 -0.73
N PHE A 51 -2.99 -21.66 -0.15
CA PHE A 51 -1.95 -20.95 -0.90
C PHE A 51 -0.80 -21.85 -1.37
N ARG A 52 -0.54 -22.97 -0.67
CA ARG A 52 0.38 -24.01 -1.15
C ARG A 52 -0.22 -24.78 -2.34
N ARG A 53 -1.52 -25.10 -2.31
CA ARG A 53 -2.23 -25.75 -3.42
C ARG A 53 -2.25 -24.89 -4.68
N SER A 54 -2.35 -23.57 -4.55
CA SER A 54 -2.26 -22.63 -5.68
C SER A 54 -0.82 -22.33 -6.15
N ARG A 55 0.21 -22.91 -5.50
CA ARG A 55 1.65 -22.64 -5.75
C ARG A 55 2.02 -21.15 -5.57
N SER A 56 1.39 -20.48 -4.61
CA SER A 56 1.65 -19.06 -4.32
C SER A 56 2.68 -18.83 -3.20
N LEU A 57 2.88 -19.82 -2.32
CA LEU A 57 3.89 -19.77 -1.25
C LEU A 57 5.25 -20.29 -1.72
N THR A 58 6.32 -19.67 -1.21
CA THR A 58 7.69 -20.24 -1.28
C THR A 58 7.72 -21.66 -0.71
N ILE A 59 8.49 -22.54 -1.34
CA ILE A 59 8.75 -23.91 -0.86
C ILE A 59 10.25 -24.27 -0.82
N LYS A 60 11.11 -23.55 -1.54
CA LYS A 60 12.55 -23.81 -1.59
C LYS A 60 13.26 -23.48 -0.26
N TYR A 61 12.77 -22.47 0.45
CA TYR A 61 13.49 -21.83 1.57
C TYR A 61 12.97 -22.23 2.96
N ASN A 62 12.32 -23.40 3.09
CA ASN A 62 11.82 -23.90 4.38
C ASN A 62 12.93 -24.09 5.43
N SER A 63 14.16 -24.40 5.00
CA SER A 63 15.34 -24.54 5.89
C SER A 63 16.05 -23.21 6.18
N SER A 64 15.74 -22.15 5.43
CA SER A 64 16.34 -20.80 5.56
C SER A 64 15.24 -19.72 5.47
N PRO A 65 14.28 -19.69 6.41
CA PRO A 65 13.07 -18.87 6.26
C PRO A 65 13.35 -17.35 6.21
N GLN A 66 14.44 -16.89 6.80
CA GLN A 66 14.88 -15.49 6.76
C GLN A 66 15.20 -15.01 5.34
N GLU A 67 15.66 -15.93 4.48
CA GLU A 67 15.97 -15.64 3.08
C GLU A 67 14.73 -15.67 2.18
N ALA A 68 13.65 -16.32 2.63
CA ALA A 68 12.60 -16.83 1.76
C ALA A 68 11.82 -15.74 1.00
N SER A 69 11.54 -14.61 1.66
CA SER A 69 10.93 -13.45 1.00
C SER A 69 12.00 -12.66 0.26
N ARG A 70 12.04 -12.79 -1.07
CA ARG A 70 13.00 -12.14 -1.96
C ARG A 70 12.30 -11.50 -3.18
N PRO A 71 11.60 -10.36 -3.01
CA PRO A 71 10.99 -9.63 -4.11
C PRO A 71 12.01 -9.34 -5.22
N PHE A 72 11.56 -9.40 -6.48
CA PHE A 72 12.34 -9.11 -7.70
C PHE A 72 13.58 -10.00 -7.98
N ASP A 73 14.04 -10.80 -7.02
CA ASP A 73 15.17 -11.71 -7.18
C ASP A 73 14.87 -12.83 -8.18
N SER A 74 15.90 -13.33 -8.86
CA SER A 74 15.79 -14.43 -9.82
C SER A 74 15.50 -15.80 -9.18
N GLY A 75 15.81 -15.99 -7.90
CA GLY A 75 15.56 -17.21 -7.14
C GLY A 75 14.14 -17.34 -6.57
N ARG A 76 13.35 -16.26 -6.55
CA ARG A 76 11.99 -16.20 -5.97
C ARG A 76 11.07 -17.31 -6.49
N ASP A 77 10.30 -17.93 -5.60
CA ASP A 77 9.39 -19.05 -5.92
C ASP A 77 7.98 -18.91 -5.32
N GLY A 78 7.69 -17.81 -4.64
CA GLY A 78 6.38 -17.47 -4.07
C GLY A 78 6.51 -16.36 -3.03
N PHE A 79 5.40 -15.99 -2.38
CA PHE A 79 5.43 -15.07 -1.24
C PHE A 79 5.53 -15.82 0.10
N VAL A 80 6.03 -15.13 1.12
CA VAL A 80 5.95 -15.60 2.52
C VAL A 80 4.65 -15.06 3.12
N ILE A 81 3.84 -15.94 3.70
CA ILE A 81 2.59 -15.53 4.36
C ILE A 81 2.92 -14.82 5.68
N GLY A 82 2.20 -13.74 5.97
CA GLY A 82 2.37 -12.94 7.19
C GLY A 82 1.04 -12.54 7.79
N GLU A 83 1.09 -12.02 9.01
CA GLU A 83 -0.06 -11.51 9.77
C GLU A 83 0.29 -10.20 10.47
N GLY A 84 -0.74 -9.49 10.92
CA GLY A 84 -0.60 -8.24 11.64
C GLY A 84 -1.77 -7.29 11.38
N SER A 85 -1.72 -6.14 12.05
CA SER A 85 -2.66 -5.04 11.80
C SER A 85 -1.94 -3.71 11.82
N ARG A 86 -2.48 -2.73 11.07
CA ARG A 86 -2.02 -1.35 11.04
C ARG A 86 -3.21 -0.43 10.92
N VAL A 87 -3.06 0.78 11.45
CA VAL A 87 -4.10 1.79 11.55
C VAL A 87 -3.49 3.16 11.27
N LEU A 88 -4.19 3.96 10.49
CA LEU A 88 -3.94 5.36 10.19
C LEU A 88 -5.10 6.19 10.77
N VAL A 89 -4.79 7.38 11.27
CA VAL A 89 -5.78 8.43 11.50
C VAL A 89 -5.65 9.39 10.32
N LEU A 90 -6.72 9.51 9.56
CA LEU A 90 -6.85 10.46 8.46
C LEU A 90 -7.77 11.58 8.92
N GLU A 91 -7.47 12.81 8.51
CA GLU A 91 -8.11 14.00 9.04
C GLU A 91 -8.15 15.10 7.98
N GLU A 92 -9.22 15.89 7.95
CA GLU A 92 -9.31 17.08 7.12
C GLU A 92 -8.18 18.06 7.48
N PHE A 93 -7.55 18.67 6.48
CA PHE A 93 -6.29 19.40 6.65
C PHE A 93 -6.44 20.64 7.54
N GLU A 94 -7.48 21.44 7.33
CA GLU A 94 -7.74 22.63 8.16
C GLU A 94 -8.26 22.22 9.55
N HIS A 95 -9.07 21.17 9.68
CA HIS A 95 -9.45 20.61 10.99
C HIS A 95 -8.22 20.18 11.81
N ALA A 96 -7.32 19.38 11.22
CA ALA A 96 -6.06 18.95 11.82
C ALA A 96 -5.20 20.15 12.25
N LYS A 97 -5.03 21.12 11.35
CA LYS A 97 -4.23 22.33 11.56
C LYS A 97 -4.81 23.24 12.66
N ASN A 98 -6.12 23.44 12.69
CA ASN A 98 -6.81 24.28 13.68
C ASN A 98 -6.65 23.76 15.11
N ARG A 99 -6.58 22.43 15.30
CA ARG A 99 -6.31 21.82 16.62
C ARG A 99 -4.82 21.56 16.90
N GLY A 100 -3.90 22.04 16.06
CA GLY A 100 -2.46 21.84 16.21
C GLY A 100 -2.02 20.36 16.08
N ALA A 101 -2.72 19.57 15.27
CA ALA A 101 -2.39 18.17 15.05
C ALA A 101 -1.00 17.99 14.41
N LYS A 102 -0.32 16.89 14.77
CA LYS A 102 0.92 16.49 14.12
C LYS A 102 0.62 15.82 12.78
N ILE A 103 0.81 16.57 11.70
CA ILE A 103 0.71 16.07 10.32
C ILE A 103 1.98 15.25 9.99
N TYR A 104 1.80 14.09 9.35
CA TYR A 104 2.90 13.20 8.96
C TYR A 104 3.18 13.22 7.45
N ALA A 105 2.11 13.23 6.64
CA ALA A 105 2.10 13.42 5.20
C ALA A 105 0.66 13.74 4.78
N GLU A 106 0.48 14.28 3.58
CA GLU A 106 -0.82 14.53 2.95
C GLU A 106 -1.14 13.43 1.93
N VAL A 107 -2.36 12.90 1.93
CA VAL A 107 -2.86 12.01 0.86
C VAL A 107 -3.32 12.87 -0.31
N ARG A 108 -2.60 12.86 -1.43
CA ARG A 108 -2.90 13.75 -2.58
C ARG A 108 -3.67 13.06 -3.71
N GLY A 109 -3.67 11.74 -3.78
CA GLY A 109 -4.26 11.02 -4.89
C GLY A 109 -4.47 9.54 -4.64
N TYR A 110 -5.47 8.99 -5.32
CA TYR A 110 -5.86 7.58 -5.26
C TYR A 110 -6.21 7.07 -6.66
N GLY A 111 -5.95 5.80 -6.93
CA GLY A 111 -6.27 5.19 -8.23
C GLY A 111 -6.60 3.71 -8.11
N MET A 112 -7.81 3.34 -8.57
CA MET A 112 -8.34 1.98 -8.43
C MET A 112 -9.01 1.47 -9.71
N PRO A 113 -8.31 0.68 -10.53
CA PRO A 113 -8.88 -0.11 -11.61
C PRO A 113 -8.90 -1.61 -11.26
N GLY A 114 -9.92 -2.31 -11.74
CA GLY A 114 -9.88 -3.77 -11.87
C GLY A 114 -9.14 -4.19 -13.14
N ASP A 115 -8.47 -5.34 -13.12
CA ASP A 115 -7.78 -5.89 -14.30
C ASP A 115 -8.77 -6.44 -15.36
N ALA A 116 -9.90 -6.96 -14.90
CA ALA A 116 -10.90 -7.68 -15.70
C ALA A 116 -10.27 -8.73 -16.63
N TYR A 117 -9.35 -9.53 -16.08
CA TYR A 117 -8.50 -10.45 -16.85
C TYR A 117 -8.56 -11.89 -16.33
N HIS A 118 -8.04 -12.13 -15.11
CA HIS A 118 -8.04 -13.44 -14.48
C HIS A 118 -8.18 -13.28 -12.96
N ILE A 119 -8.82 -14.26 -12.31
CA ILE A 119 -9.13 -14.18 -10.86
C ILE A 119 -7.88 -14.11 -9.97
N THR A 120 -6.75 -14.66 -10.41
CA THR A 120 -5.48 -14.73 -9.64
C THR A 120 -4.22 -14.36 -10.42
N GLN A 121 -4.29 -14.15 -11.74
CA GLN A 121 -3.11 -13.84 -12.55
C GLN A 121 -3.17 -12.39 -12.99
N PRO A 122 -2.11 -11.59 -12.80
CA PRO A 122 -2.04 -10.25 -13.34
C PRO A 122 -1.93 -10.31 -14.89
N PRO A 123 -2.46 -9.32 -15.62
CA PRO A 123 -2.16 -9.12 -17.03
C PRO A 123 -0.65 -9.03 -17.27
N SER A 124 -0.16 -9.67 -18.33
CA SER A 124 1.26 -9.63 -18.70
C SER A 124 1.75 -8.24 -19.15
N ASP A 125 0.83 -7.35 -19.52
CA ASP A 125 1.10 -5.95 -19.87
C ASP A 125 1.08 -4.99 -18.66
N GLY A 126 0.73 -5.48 -17.46
CA GLY A 126 0.62 -4.66 -16.25
C GLY A 126 -0.43 -3.55 -16.31
N ARG A 127 -1.36 -3.57 -17.27
CA ARG A 127 -2.26 -2.44 -17.59
C ARG A 127 -3.05 -1.90 -16.40
N GLY A 128 -3.52 -2.76 -15.49
CA GLY A 128 -4.28 -2.35 -14.31
C GLY A 128 -3.40 -1.62 -13.29
N ALA A 129 -2.20 -2.14 -13.04
CA ALA A 129 -1.20 -1.48 -12.19
C ALA A 129 -0.79 -0.11 -12.77
N ILE A 130 -0.54 -0.02 -14.07
CA ILE A 130 -0.21 1.24 -14.76
C ILE A 130 -1.37 2.24 -14.67
N LEU A 131 -2.61 1.77 -14.87
CA LEU A 131 -3.80 2.61 -14.77
C LEU A 131 -4.08 3.05 -13.31
N ALA A 132 -3.71 2.26 -12.31
CA ALA A 132 -3.82 2.62 -10.89
C ALA A 132 -2.90 3.80 -10.57
N MET A 133 -1.61 3.67 -10.90
CA MET A 133 -0.63 4.75 -10.75
C MET A 133 -1.03 6.00 -11.57
N THR A 134 -1.47 5.81 -12.82
CA THR A 134 -1.91 6.92 -13.68
C THR A 134 -3.15 7.63 -13.12
N ARG A 135 -4.10 6.91 -12.52
CA ARG A 135 -5.26 7.51 -11.85
C ARG A 135 -4.84 8.26 -10.59
N ALA A 136 -4.03 7.67 -9.72
CA ALA A 136 -3.51 8.33 -8.52
C ALA A 136 -2.74 9.62 -8.84
N LEU A 137 -1.93 9.62 -9.90
CA LEU A 137 -1.17 10.80 -10.35
C LEU A 137 -2.03 11.85 -11.07
N ARG A 138 -3.20 11.49 -11.62
CA ARG A 138 -4.12 12.44 -12.30
C ARG A 138 -5.21 12.99 -11.38
N GLN A 139 -5.72 12.16 -10.45
CA GLN A 139 -6.74 12.53 -9.47
C GLN A 139 -6.09 13.22 -8.27
N GLN A 140 -5.51 14.41 -8.50
CA GLN A 140 -4.73 15.16 -7.50
C GLN A 140 -5.58 15.99 -6.51
N PHE A 141 -6.91 15.97 -6.65
CA PHE A 141 -7.85 16.67 -5.78
C PHE A 141 -9.17 15.91 -5.75
N PHE A 142 -9.53 15.32 -4.61
CA PHE A 142 -10.90 14.87 -4.35
C PHE A 142 -11.20 14.81 -2.84
N GLN A 143 -11.74 15.90 -2.31
CA GLN A 143 -12.54 15.84 -1.08
C GLN A 143 -13.84 15.08 -1.43
N GLY A 144 -14.06 13.92 -0.81
CA GLY A 144 -15.37 13.22 -0.83
C GLY A 144 -15.63 12.08 -1.84
N ALA A 145 -14.62 11.33 -2.33
CA ALA A 145 -14.90 10.17 -3.22
C ALA A 145 -13.91 8.99 -3.15
N ILE A 146 -13.28 8.75 -1.99
CA ILE A 146 -12.24 7.73 -1.87
C ILE A 146 -12.85 6.51 -1.13
N GLY A 147 -13.34 5.48 -1.85
CA GLY A 147 -14.05 4.29 -1.26
C GLY A 147 -13.11 3.24 -0.61
N HIS A 148 -13.64 2.30 0.24
CA HIS A 148 -13.19 1.68 1.56
C HIS A 148 -11.82 0.98 1.87
N LEU A 149 -10.98 1.56 2.77
CA LEU A 149 -9.57 1.22 3.15
C LEU A 149 -9.45 0.19 4.29
N LEU A 150 -9.37 -1.11 3.98
CA LEU A 150 -9.24 -2.13 5.02
C LEU A 150 -8.39 -3.33 4.64
N GLY A 151 -7.12 -3.33 5.07
CA GLY A 151 -6.21 -4.46 4.88
C GLY A 151 -4.74 -4.34 5.26
N ALA A 152 -4.16 -5.41 5.83
CA ALA A 152 -2.87 -5.30 6.51
C ALA A 152 -1.71 -4.88 5.60
N ALA A 153 -1.56 -5.49 4.41
CA ALA A 153 -0.43 -5.20 3.52
C ALA A 153 -0.40 -3.72 3.07
N GLY A 154 -1.46 -3.26 2.39
CA GLY A 154 -1.56 -1.86 1.95
C GLY A 154 -1.49 -0.84 3.10
N ALA A 155 -2.04 -1.14 4.28
CA ALA A 155 -1.95 -0.25 5.44
C ALA A 155 -0.54 -0.24 6.06
N VAL A 156 0.21 -1.35 6.00
CA VAL A 156 1.64 -1.41 6.35
C VAL A 156 2.47 -0.62 5.35
N GLU A 157 2.25 -0.81 4.05
CA GLU A 157 2.92 -0.09 2.96
C GLU A 157 2.67 1.42 3.04
N ALA A 158 1.43 1.84 3.33
CA ALA A 158 1.04 3.22 3.56
C ALA A 158 1.83 3.86 4.72
N ILE A 159 1.91 3.17 5.87
CA ILE A 159 2.71 3.65 7.01
C ILE A 159 4.19 3.74 6.65
N PHE A 160 4.75 2.75 5.93
CA PHE A 160 6.15 2.82 5.50
C PHE A 160 6.40 3.96 4.49
N ALA A 161 5.49 4.23 3.57
CA ALA A 161 5.58 5.37 2.64
C ALA A 161 5.58 6.72 3.39
N VAL A 162 4.66 6.88 4.36
CA VAL A 162 4.58 8.08 5.21
C VAL A 162 5.80 8.23 6.12
N LEU A 163 6.31 7.14 6.69
CA LEU A 163 7.55 7.16 7.48
C LEU A 163 8.78 7.45 6.62
N ALA A 164 8.83 6.94 5.38
CA ALA A 164 9.93 7.21 4.46
C ALA A 164 9.99 8.70 4.07
N ILE A 165 8.85 9.33 3.82
CA ILE A 165 8.75 10.80 3.66
C ILE A 165 9.28 11.51 4.92
N ARG A 166 8.75 11.13 6.10
CA ARG A 166 9.06 11.81 7.36
C ARG A 166 10.52 11.68 7.80
N HIS A 167 11.17 10.56 7.51
CA HIS A 167 12.53 10.27 7.94
C HIS A 167 13.58 10.45 6.84
N GLY A 168 13.18 10.62 5.58
CA GLY A 168 14.11 10.70 4.46
C GLY A 168 14.88 9.39 4.24
N ILE A 169 14.26 8.24 4.50
CA ILE A 169 14.89 6.91 4.39
C ILE A 169 13.89 5.96 3.73
N ALA A 170 14.25 5.41 2.56
CA ALA A 170 13.43 4.39 1.91
C ALA A 170 13.73 2.99 2.46
N PRO A 171 12.72 2.09 2.55
CA PRO A 171 12.91 0.73 3.01
C PRO A 171 13.72 -0.12 2.01
N LEU A 172 14.49 -1.08 2.53
CA LEU A 172 15.32 -1.97 1.72
C LEU A 172 14.55 -3.10 1.05
N THR A 173 15.01 -3.54 -0.11
CA THR A 173 14.57 -4.81 -0.71
C THR A 173 15.46 -5.96 -0.21
N LEU A 174 15.09 -6.55 0.91
CA LEU A 174 15.85 -7.65 1.51
C LEU A 174 15.92 -8.89 0.59
N ASN A 175 16.98 -9.69 0.77
CA ASN A 175 17.25 -10.94 0.06
C ASN A 175 17.37 -10.85 -1.48
N LEU A 176 17.49 -9.64 -2.02
CA LEU A 176 17.78 -9.41 -3.42
C LEU A 176 19.28 -9.53 -3.68
N THR A 177 19.70 -10.69 -4.18
CA THR A 177 21.10 -11.05 -4.42
C THR A 177 21.43 -11.10 -5.92
N LYS A 178 20.45 -11.44 -6.74
CA LYS A 178 20.55 -11.50 -8.19
C LYS A 178 19.25 -10.99 -8.80
N PRO A 179 19.15 -9.68 -9.11
CA PRO A 179 18.00 -9.09 -9.78
C PRO A 179 17.62 -9.88 -11.03
N ASN A 180 16.31 -10.14 -11.19
CA ASN A 180 15.83 -10.82 -12.37
C ASN A 180 15.87 -9.85 -13.57
N PRO A 181 16.53 -10.22 -14.70
CA PRO A 181 16.66 -9.35 -15.87
C PRO A 181 15.33 -8.78 -16.43
N MET A 182 14.19 -9.42 -16.14
CA MET A 182 12.87 -8.94 -16.58
C MET A 182 12.48 -7.56 -16.04
N PHE A 183 13.12 -7.07 -14.98
CA PHE A 183 12.80 -5.76 -14.39
C PHE A 183 13.62 -4.61 -15.00
N GLY A 184 14.60 -4.91 -15.86
CA GLY A 184 15.42 -3.93 -16.57
C GLY A 184 16.31 -3.06 -15.68
N ASP A 185 17.11 -2.20 -16.32
CA ASP A 185 18.13 -1.39 -15.64
C ASP A 185 17.55 -0.19 -14.85
N GLY A 186 16.28 0.15 -15.07
CA GLY A 186 15.56 1.20 -14.34
C GLY A 186 15.10 0.78 -12.94
N PHE A 187 15.20 -0.51 -12.60
CA PHE A 187 14.89 -0.99 -11.25
C PHE A 187 16.08 -0.75 -10.32
N MET A 188 15.95 0.23 -9.42
CA MET A 188 16.98 0.64 -8.44
C MET A 188 16.59 0.22 -7.01
N PRO A 189 16.78 -1.06 -6.64
CA PRO A 189 16.54 -1.53 -5.28
C PRO A 189 17.64 -1.05 -4.34
N LEU A 190 17.27 -0.51 -3.18
CA LEU A 190 18.23 -0.17 -2.14
C LEU A 190 18.75 -1.43 -1.45
N SER A 191 20.07 -1.64 -1.54
CA SER A 191 20.83 -2.69 -0.86
C SER A 191 21.42 -2.24 0.48
N ALA A 192 21.49 -0.94 0.73
CA ALA A 192 21.93 -0.32 1.98
C ALA A 192 20.96 0.80 2.38
N LEU A 193 20.89 1.14 3.66
CA LEU A 193 20.10 2.28 4.13
C LEU A 193 20.80 3.57 3.70
N GLU A 194 20.14 4.32 2.82
CA GLU A 194 20.61 5.61 2.32
C GLU A 194 19.63 6.71 2.74
N GLU A 195 20.17 7.83 3.22
CA GLU A 195 19.39 9.04 3.42
C GLU A 195 19.08 9.66 2.06
N MET A 196 17.80 9.74 1.72
CA MET A 196 17.29 10.31 0.49
C MET A 196 16.12 11.24 0.83
N PRO A 197 16.13 12.52 0.44
CA PRO A 197 15.05 13.46 0.74
C PRO A 197 13.77 13.13 -0.05
N ILE A 198 12.96 12.24 0.51
CA ILE A 198 11.70 11.76 -0.06
C ILE A 198 10.59 12.77 0.24
N ARG A 199 10.22 13.58 -0.74
CA ARG A 199 9.06 14.49 -0.65
C ARG A 199 7.73 13.84 -1.03
N VAL A 200 7.81 12.73 -1.75
CA VAL A 200 6.69 12.05 -2.41
C VAL A 200 6.93 10.56 -2.32
N ALA A 201 5.89 9.80 -1.96
CA ALA A 201 5.89 8.35 -1.98
C ALA A 201 4.56 7.82 -2.53
N MET A 202 4.59 6.62 -3.12
CA MET A 202 3.40 5.87 -3.49
C MET A 202 3.41 4.50 -2.81
N SER A 203 2.25 4.06 -2.34
CA SER A 203 2.00 2.66 -1.99
C SER A 203 1.15 2.02 -3.09
N GLN A 204 1.36 0.74 -3.37
CA GLN A 204 0.63 0.05 -4.42
C GLN A 204 0.37 -1.41 -4.08
N SER A 205 -0.90 -1.80 -4.16
CA SER A 205 -1.32 -3.20 -4.05
C SER A 205 -1.82 -3.69 -5.40
N VAL A 206 -1.28 -4.82 -5.88
CA VAL A 206 -1.60 -5.40 -7.19
C VAL A 206 -2.16 -6.82 -7.05
N LEU A 207 -3.32 -7.02 -7.66
CA LEU A 207 -4.05 -8.28 -7.94
C LEU A 207 -5.21 -7.85 -8.89
N ASN A 208 -6.20 -8.71 -9.12
CA ASN A 208 -7.39 -8.38 -9.93
C ASN A 208 -8.09 -7.06 -9.54
N PHE A 209 -7.95 -6.62 -8.28
CA PHE A 209 -8.21 -5.24 -7.85
C PHE A 209 -6.86 -4.56 -7.61
N ASN A 210 -6.52 -3.54 -8.41
CA ASN A 210 -5.34 -2.72 -8.20
C ASN A 210 -5.71 -1.47 -7.41
N ALA A 211 -4.81 -1.02 -6.54
CA ALA A 211 -4.96 0.22 -5.79
C ALA A 211 -3.60 0.90 -5.62
N THR A 212 -3.55 2.20 -5.89
CA THR A 212 -2.36 3.05 -5.65
C THR A 212 -2.79 4.27 -4.84
N ILE A 213 -2.09 4.55 -3.73
CA ILE A 213 -2.23 5.80 -2.98
C ILE A 213 -0.94 6.62 -3.14
N PHE A 214 -1.09 7.94 -3.24
CA PHE A 214 -0.01 8.90 -3.33
C PHE A 214 0.05 9.78 -2.07
N TYR A 215 1.25 9.96 -1.51
CA TYR A 215 1.54 10.77 -0.32
C TYR A 215 2.58 11.87 -0.62
N ALA A 216 2.44 13.04 0.01
CA ALA A 216 3.40 14.15 -0.09
C ALA A 216 3.77 14.76 1.27
N SER A 217 4.94 15.38 1.37
CA SER A 217 5.38 16.15 2.55
C SER A 217 4.61 17.46 2.73
N ASN A 218 4.40 18.24 1.68
CA ASN A 218 3.69 19.52 1.70
C ASN A 218 2.94 19.79 0.38
N MET A 219 1.89 20.62 0.44
CA MET A 219 1.16 21.10 -0.76
C MET A 219 2.06 21.73 -1.84
N SER A 220 3.16 22.38 -1.46
CA SER A 220 4.07 23.07 -2.38
C SER A 220 4.94 22.12 -3.22
N ASP A 221 5.06 20.84 -2.85
CA ASP A 221 5.93 19.89 -3.53
C ASP A 221 5.36 19.41 -4.89
N PHE A 222 4.18 19.90 -5.30
CA PHE A 222 3.50 19.53 -6.54
C PHE A 222 3.26 20.65 -7.56
N ILE A 223 4.11 21.68 -7.58
CA ILE A 223 4.10 22.74 -8.62
C ILE A 223 4.77 22.23 -9.92
N PHE A 224 4.25 21.13 -10.48
CA PHE A 224 4.57 20.64 -11.82
C PHE A 224 3.28 20.21 -12.52
N CYS A 225 3.12 20.57 -13.81
CA CYS A 225 1.97 20.27 -14.68
C CYS A 225 0.68 21.12 -14.54
N ARG A 226 0.76 22.36 -14.03
CA ARG A 226 -0.18 23.46 -14.40
C ARG A 226 0.60 24.72 -14.76
N GLY A 227 1.10 24.79 -16.00
CA GLY A 227 2.05 25.84 -16.39
C GLY A 227 2.40 25.95 -17.88
N LYS A 228 1.50 25.54 -18.78
CA LYS A 228 1.33 25.99 -20.19
C LYS A 228 0.24 25.14 -20.85
#